data_AF-A0A4Q2RM46-F1
#
_entry.id   AF-A0A4Q2RM46-F1
#
_cell.length_a   1.000
_cell.length_b   1.000
_cell.length_c   1.000
_cell.angle_alpha   90.00
_cell.angle_beta   90.00
_cell.angle_gamma   90.00
#
_symmetry.space_group_name_H-M   'P 1'
#
loop_
_entity.id
_entity.type
_entity.pdbx_description
1 polymer ?
#
loop_
_entity_poly.entity_id
_entity_poly.type
_entity_poly.pdbx_seq_one_letter_code
_entity_poly.pdbx_strand_id
1 'polypeptide(L)'
;MDDSAAKTNLHNYLNHERAAVLAKLDGLSEYDVRRPMTTTGTNLLGLVKHLATWEARYLGEVFGRPFPEPLTRWDLEEERLADMWATADESRADVVDRYRRVWAHSDATIEALSLDDTGRVEWWGAEKVPLFNVLVHVLAETSRHAGHADILREELDGAVGTDAEAMAADGHDAGFWAERRAEIEAAARGAAG
;
A
#
# COMPACT_ATOMS: atom_id res chain seq x y z
N MET A 1 22.95 15.03 -7.03
CA MET A 1 21.58 15.42 -6.64
C MET A 1 21.70 15.96 -5.23
N ASP A 2 21.00 17.03 -4.88
CA ASP A 2 20.99 17.51 -3.49
C ASP A 2 20.21 16.49 -2.64
N ASP A 3 20.83 15.99 -1.56
CA ASP A 3 20.23 14.97 -0.68
C ASP A 3 18.93 15.47 -0.04
N SER A 4 18.81 16.79 0.19
CA SER A 4 17.57 17.40 0.67
C SER A 4 16.45 17.29 -0.37
N ALA A 5 16.76 17.57 -1.64
CA ALA A 5 15.82 17.42 -2.74
C ALA A 5 15.42 15.94 -2.98
N ALA A 6 16.39 15.02 -2.89
CA ALA A 6 16.12 13.59 -3.03
C ALA A 6 15.18 13.08 -1.92
N LYS A 7 15.47 13.43 -0.66
CA LYS A 7 14.64 13.07 0.50
C LYS A 7 13.23 13.63 0.39
N THR A 8 13.11 14.92 0.02
CA THR A 8 11.82 15.59 -0.17
C THR A 8 10.99 14.90 -1.25
N ASN A 9 11.60 14.54 -2.39
CA ASN A 9 10.90 13.86 -3.47
C ASN A 9 10.41 12.47 -3.04
N LEU A 10 11.26 11.65 -2.42
CA LEU A 10 10.87 10.32 -1.92
C LEU A 10 9.71 10.41 -0.92
N HIS A 11 9.77 11.37 0.01
CA HIS A 11 8.72 11.58 0.99
C HIS A 11 7.40 12.03 0.34
N ASN A 12 7.46 12.93 -0.64
CA ASN A 12 6.28 13.37 -1.39
C ASN A 12 5.62 12.23 -2.18
N TYR A 13 6.41 11.40 -2.86
CA TYR A 13 5.89 10.22 -3.54
C TYR A 13 5.27 9.22 -2.57
N LEU A 14 5.91 8.99 -1.42
CA LEU A 14 5.35 8.13 -0.39
C LEU A 14 4.00 8.67 0.11
N ASN A 15 3.89 9.97 0.37
CA ASN A 15 2.63 10.61 0.77
C ASN A 15 1.52 10.49 -0.28
N HIS A 16 1.88 10.58 -1.56
CA HIS A 16 0.93 10.37 -2.65
C HIS A 16 0.37 8.94 -2.64
N GLU A 17 1.22 7.93 -2.57
CA GLU A 17 0.83 6.51 -2.60
C GLU A 17 0.01 6.11 -1.37
N ARG A 18 0.43 6.60 -0.20
CA ARG A 18 -0.29 6.52 1.06
C ARG A 18 -1.74 7.02 0.91
N ALA A 19 -1.90 8.23 0.39
CA ALA A 19 -3.22 8.83 0.15
C ALA A 19 -4.04 8.02 -0.87
N ALA A 20 -3.40 7.57 -1.96
CA ALA A 20 -4.03 6.78 -3.00
C ALA A 20 -4.61 5.47 -2.44
N VAL A 21 -3.86 4.75 -1.61
CA VAL A 21 -4.32 3.52 -0.95
C VAL A 21 -5.56 3.77 -0.09
N LEU A 22 -5.57 4.81 0.75
CA LEU A 22 -6.74 5.10 1.60
C LEU A 22 -7.97 5.49 0.79
N ALA A 23 -7.80 6.28 -0.27
CA ALA A 23 -8.88 6.69 -1.15
C ALA A 23 -9.60 5.48 -1.80
N LYS A 24 -8.91 4.34 -1.96
CA LYS A 24 -9.53 3.11 -2.49
C LYS A 24 -10.61 2.52 -1.60
N LEU A 25 -10.71 2.95 -0.34
CA LEU A 25 -11.79 2.51 0.53
C LEU A 25 -13.07 3.35 0.34
N ASP A 26 -12.99 4.55 -0.22
CA ASP A 26 -14.08 5.53 -0.18
C ASP A 26 -15.30 5.06 -0.96
N GLY A 27 -16.49 5.23 -0.37
CA GLY A 27 -17.78 4.82 -0.94
C GLY A 27 -18.08 3.32 -0.88
N LEU A 28 -17.13 2.47 -0.46
CA LEU A 28 -17.34 1.02 -0.37
C LEU A 28 -17.99 0.59 0.95
N SER A 29 -18.76 -0.51 0.88
CA SER A 29 -19.38 -1.15 2.04
C SER A 29 -18.34 -1.82 2.96
N GLU A 30 -18.70 -2.08 4.23
CA GLU A 30 -17.83 -2.85 5.14
C GLU A 30 -17.53 -4.27 4.62
N TYR A 31 -18.46 -4.88 3.89
CA TYR A 31 -18.25 -6.19 3.30
C TYR A 31 -17.22 -6.13 2.17
N ASP A 32 -17.35 -5.16 1.26
CA ASP A 32 -16.50 -5.08 0.06
C ASP A 32 -15.05 -4.77 0.37
N VAL A 33 -14.78 -3.95 1.39
CA VAL A 33 -13.40 -3.67 1.79
C VAL A 33 -12.72 -4.87 2.47
N ARG A 34 -13.49 -5.85 2.97
CA ARG A 34 -12.97 -7.02 3.72
C ARG A 34 -12.99 -8.33 2.94
N ARG A 35 -13.87 -8.46 1.95
CA ARG A 35 -14.08 -9.74 1.25
C ARG A 35 -12.83 -10.14 0.46
N PRO A 36 -12.48 -11.43 0.44
CA PRO A 36 -11.36 -11.91 -0.36
C PRO A 36 -11.65 -11.71 -1.85
N MET A 37 -10.71 -11.07 -2.57
CA MET A 37 -10.83 -10.80 -4.02
C MET A 37 -9.84 -11.61 -4.86
N THR A 38 -8.94 -12.35 -4.20
CA THR A 38 -7.97 -13.26 -4.84
C THR A 38 -7.97 -14.62 -4.14
N THR A 39 -7.37 -15.62 -4.78
CA THR A 39 -7.17 -16.96 -4.18
C THR A 39 -6.41 -16.93 -2.85
N THR A 40 -5.52 -15.95 -2.66
CA THR A 40 -4.75 -15.77 -1.42
C THR A 40 -5.51 -14.97 -0.36
N GLY A 41 -6.73 -14.52 -0.64
CA GLY A 41 -7.56 -13.75 0.28
C GLY A 41 -7.25 -12.24 0.33
N THR A 42 -6.43 -11.73 -0.60
CA THR A 42 -6.10 -10.29 -0.66
C THR A 42 -7.38 -9.47 -0.78
N ASN A 43 -7.50 -8.44 0.06
CA ASN A 43 -8.64 -7.53 0.15
C ASN A 43 -8.15 -6.11 0.50
N LEU A 44 -8.98 -5.09 0.24
CA LEU A 44 -8.56 -3.69 0.36
C LEU A 44 -8.19 -3.28 1.78
N LEU A 45 -8.96 -3.66 2.79
CA LEU A 45 -8.69 -3.30 4.18
C LEU A 45 -7.44 -4.01 4.71
N GLY A 46 -7.20 -5.24 4.27
CA GLY A 46 -5.98 -5.99 4.53
C GLY A 46 -4.74 -5.32 3.97
N LEU A 47 -4.80 -4.75 2.76
CA LEU A 47 -3.68 -3.98 2.19
C LEU A 47 -3.32 -2.76 3.08
N VAL A 48 -4.31 -2.05 3.61
CA VAL A 48 -4.08 -0.93 4.53
C VAL A 48 -3.42 -1.39 5.83
N LYS A 49 -3.91 -2.48 6.42
CA LYS A 49 -3.36 -3.03 7.67
C LYS A 49 -1.92 -3.52 7.48
N HIS A 50 -1.64 -4.17 6.36
CA HIS A 50 -0.29 -4.61 5.98
C HIS A 50 0.67 -3.43 5.90
N LEU A 51 0.31 -2.40 5.14
CA LEU A 51 1.14 -1.20 4.98
C LEU A 51 1.35 -0.48 6.31
N ALA A 52 0.34 -0.36 7.16
CA ALA A 52 0.49 0.21 8.49
C ALA A 52 1.48 -0.58 9.36
N THR A 53 1.47 -1.91 9.27
CA THR A 53 2.35 -2.77 10.06
C THR A 53 3.80 -2.65 9.61
N TRP A 54 4.05 -2.78 8.31
CA TRP A 54 5.43 -2.77 7.78
C TRP A 54 6.06 -1.38 7.77
N GLU A 55 5.29 -0.34 7.52
CA GLU A 55 5.80 1.02 7.58
C GLU A 55 6.22 1.40 9.01
N ALA A 56 5.40 1.08 10.01
CA ALA A 56 5.73 1.29 11.43
C ALA A 56 7.02 0.55 11.85
N ARG A 57 7.24 -0.63 11.28
CA ARG A 57 8.44 -1.43 11.52
C ARG A 57 9.67 -0.81 10.83
N TYR A 58 9.58 -0.54 9.53
CA TYR A 58 10.71 -0.03 8.73
C TYR A 58 11.13 1.38 9.10
N LEU A 59 10.18 2.29 9.36
CA LEU A 59 10.48 3.69 9.71
C LEU A 59 10.40 3.95 11.23
N GLY A 60 10.24 2.89 12.02
CA GLY A 60 10.27 2.95 13.47
C GLY A 60 11.34 2.04 14.08
N GLU A 61 11.03 0.76 14.23
CA GLU A 61 11.89 -0.24 14.90
C GLU A 61 13.32 -0.28 14.32
N VAL A 62 13.45 -0.28 12.98
CA VAL A 62 14.74 -0.35 12.27
C VAL A 62 15.69 0.79 12.65
N PHE A 63 15.16 1.97 13.00
CA PHE A 63 15.94 3.15 13.39
C PHE A 63 15.93 3.43 14.89
N GLY A 64 15.50 2.46 15.72
CA GLY A 64 15.45 2.63 17.17
C GLY A 64 14.38 3.63 17.64
N ARG A 65 13.33 3.83 16.83
CA ARG A 65 12.21 4.74 17.08
C ARG A 65 10.90 3.95 17.03
N PRO A 66 10.68 2.95 17.90
CA PRO A 66 9.53 2.03 17.77
C PRO A 66 8.21 2.80 17.80
N PHE A 67 7.25 2.37 16.97
CA PHE A 67 5.88 2.88 17.03
C PHE A 67 5.25 2.46 18.38
N PRO A 68 4.49 3.34 19.08
CA PRO A 68 4.01 3.06 20.42
C PRO A 68 2.95 1.96 20.53
N GLU A 69 2.27 1.59 19.44
CA GLU A 69 1.27 0.51 19.46
C GLU A 69 1.89 -0.85 19.11
N PRO A 70 1.37 -1.96 19.66
CA PRO A 70 1.90 -3.30 19.38
C PRO A 70 1.85 -3.66 17.89
N LEU A 71 2.96 -4.18 17.37
CA LEU A 71 3.05 -4.78 16.03
C LEU A 71 3.02 -6.30 16.15
N THR A 72 2.47 -6.97 15.13
CA THR A 72 2.62 -8.44 15.00
C THR A 72 4.09 -8.80 14.87
N ARG A 73 4.45 -10.01 15.24
CA ARG A 73 5.82 -10.51 15.11
C ARG A 73 6.07 -11.01 13.70
N TRP A 74 7.14 -10.49 13.09
CA TRP A 74 7.56 -10.90 11.75
C TRP A 74 8.23 -12.29 11.73
N ASP A 75 8.75 -12.73 12.86
CA ASP A 75 9.50 -13.98 13.02
C ASP A 75 8.64 -15.15 13.50
N LEU A 76 7.32 -14.94 13.63
CA LEU A 76 6.34 -15.99 13.90
C LEU A 76 5.57 -16.32 12.62
N GLU A 77 5.71 -17.54 12.11
CA GLU A 77 5.08 -17.98 10.84
C GLU A 77 3.55 -17.83 10.87
N GLU A 78 2.94 -18.10 12.03
CA GLU A 78 1.50 -17.95 12.26
C GLU A 78 0.99 -16.50 12.18
N GLU A 79 1.87 -15.52 12.33
CA GLU A 79 1.54 -14.09 12.28
C GLU A 79 1.92 -13.42 10.94
N ARG A 80 2.72 -14.09 10.08
CA ARG A 80 3.23 -13.51 8.82
C ARG A 80 2.16 -13.10 7.80
N LEU A 81 0.94 -13.62 7.94
CA LEU A 81 -0.21 -13.28 7.08
C LEU A 81 -1.35 -12.62 7.87
N ALA A 82 -1.15 -12.37 9.17
CA ALA A 82 -2.19 -11.81 10.05
C ALA A 82 -2.44 -10.32 9.79
N ASP A 83 -1.51 -9.64 9.12
CA ASP A 83 -1.61 -8.24 8.69
C ASP A 83 -2.28 -8.07 7.32
N MET A 84 -2.50 -9.16 6.57
CA MET A 84 -3.14 -9.15 5.24
C MET A 84 -4.68 -9.17 5.28
N TRP A 85 -5.29 -9.12 6.47
CA TRP A 85 -6.75 -9.06 6.65
C TRP A 85 -7.12 -8.49 8.03
N ALA A 86 -8.35 -7.95 8.13
CA ALA A 86 -8.91 -7.46 9.39
C ALA A 86 -9.99 -8.42 9.91
N THR A 87 -9.91 -8.77 11.19
CA THR A 87 -10.92 -9.59 11.88
C THR A 87 -12.24 -8.83 12.04
N ALA A 88 -13.31 -9.54 12.43
CA ALA A 88 -14.61 -8.91 12.69
C ALA A 88 -14.56 -7.88 13.84
N ASP A 89 -13.63 -8.04 14.78
CA ASP A 89 -13.46 -7.15 15.94
C ASP A 89 -12.58 -5.93 15.62
N GLU A 90 -11.84 -5.95 14.50
CA GLU A 90 -11.07 -4.82 14.02
C GLU A 90 -11.95 -3.93 13.13
N SER A 91 -12.31 -2.74 13.60
CA SER A 91 -13.12 -1.82 12.81
C SER A 91 -12.30 -1.21 11.66
N ARG A 92 -12.97 -0.89 10.54
CA ARG A 92 -12.33 -0.19 9.41
C ARG A 92 -11.72 1.14 9.86
N ALA A 93 -12.43 1.87 10.72
CA ALA A 93 -11.97 3.15 11.25
C ALA A 93 -10.66 3.00 12.04
N ASP A 94 -10.57 1.99 12.92
CA ASP A 94 -9.36 1.75 13.70
C ASP A 94 -8.16 1.40 12.82
N VAL A 95 -8.35 0.58 11.78
CA VAL A 95 -7.28 0.24 10.82
C VAL A 95 -6.80 1.48 10.07
N VAL A 96 -7.73 2.29 9.56
CA VAL A 96 -7.39 3.52 8.83
C VAL A 96 -6.71 4.54 9.74
N ASP A 97 -7.25 4.77 10.93
CA ASP A 97 -6.68 5.73 11.88
C ASP A 97 -5.33 5.26 12.41
N ARG A 98 -5.14 3.96 12.58
CA ARG A 98 -3.82 3.39 12.87
C ARG A 98 -2.85 3.69 11.74
N TYR A 99 -3.23 3.50 10.48
CA TYR A 99 -2.32 3.81 9.36
C TYR A 99 -1.93 5.29 9.34
N ARG A 100 -2.87 6.22 9.62
CA ARG A 100 -2.56 7.65 9.76
C ARG A 100 -1.62 7.98 10.92
N ARG A 101 -1.76 7.29 12.07
CA ARG A 101 -0.82 7.45 13.19
C ARG A 101 0.57 6.92 12.84
N VAL A 102 0.64 5.80 12.10
CA VAL A 102 1.89 5.28 11.56
C VAL A 102 2.51 6.28 10.58
N TRP A 103 1.74 6.90 9.68
CA TRP A 103 2.25 7.96 8.80
C TRP A 103 2.90 9.09 9.57
N ALA A 104 2.22 9.64 10.56
CA ALA A 104 2.77 10.73 11.37
C ALA A 104 4.05 10.32 12.11
N HIS A 105 4.13 9.09 12.60
CA HIS A 105 5.32 8.55 13.24
C HIS A 105 6.49 8.38 12.26
N SER A 106 6.21 7.80 11.10
CA SER A 106 7.16 7.63 10.00
C SER A 106 7.68 8.97 9.50
N ASP A 107 6.81 9.97 9.33
CA ASP A 107 7.16 11.32 8.92
C ASP A 107 8.13 11.96 9.93
N ALA A 108 7.85 11.82 11.23
CA ALA A 108 8.76 12.29 12.28
C ALA A 108 10.12 11.58 12.27
N THR A 109 10.19 10.30 11.88
CA THR A 109 11.48 9.61 11.67
C THR A 109 12.20 10.14 10.43
N ILE A 110 11.48 10.27 9.30
CA ILE A 110 12.03 10.79 8.06
C ILE A 110 12.60 12.17 8.31
N GLU A 111 11.85 13.09 8.91
CA GLU A 111 12.30 14.46 9.20
C GLU A 111 13.56 14.49 10.08
N ALA A 112 13.62 13.68 11.13
CA ALA A 112 14.69 13.69 12.12
C ALA A 112 16.05 13.14 11.62
N LEU A 113 16.04 12.28 10.60
CA LEU A 113 17.23 11.54 10.15
C LEU A 113 17.74 12.01 8.78
N SER A 114 19.04 11.95 8.56
CA SER A 114 19.65 12.12 7.23
C SER A 114 19.51 10.85 6.40
N LEU A 115 19.62 10.95 5.06
CA LEU A 115 19.52 9.79 4.17
C LEU A 115 20.60 8.71 4.45
N ASP A 116 21.76 9.13 4.96
CA ASP A 116 22.87 8.26 5.33
C ASP A 116 22.79 7.69 6.76
N ASP A 117 21.84 8.14 7.58
CA ASP A 117 21.65 7.57 8.91
C ASP A 117 21.23 6.10 8.76
N THR A 118 21.86 5.24 9.56
CA THR A 118 21.73 3.79 9.40
C THR A 118 20.83 3.17 10.44
N GLY A 119 19.94 2.30 9.99
CA GLY A 119 19.17 1.39 10.82
C GLY A 119 19.66 -0.05 10.66
N ARG A 120 18.96 -0.99 11.31
CA ARG A 120 19.21 -2.43 11.19
C ARG A 120 17.91 -3.15 10.81
N VAL A 121 17.95 -3.86 9.68
CA VAL A 121 16.85 -4.69 9.20
C VAL A 121 17.24 -6.16 9.42
N GLU A 122 16.71 -6.79 10.46
CA GLU A 122 17.13 -8.14 10.88
C GLU A 122 16.92 -9.19 9.77
N TRP A 123 15.81 -9.10 9.05
CA TRP A 123 15.48 -10.03 7.96
C TRP A 123 16.21 -9.74 6.64
N TRP A 124 17.07 -8.70 6.57
CA TRP A 124 17.97 -8.45 5.43
C TRP A 124 19.42 -8.90 5.69
N GLY A 125 19.64 -9.74 6.71
CA GLY A 125 20.98 -10.19 7.09
C GLY A 125 21.66 -9.28 8.12
N ALA A 126 20.89 -8.42 8.80
CA ALA A 126 21.31 -7.63 9.95
C ALA A 126 22.53 -6.70 9.70
N GLU A 127 22.71 -6.24 8.46
CA GLU A 127 23.68 -5.19 8.12
C GLU A 127 23.13 -3.80 8.44
N LYS A 128 24.02 -2.81 8.53
CA LYS A 128 23.62 -1.40 8.66
C LYS A 128 23.07 -0.92 7.31
N VAL A 129 21.83 -0.45 7.30
CA VAL A 129 21.13 -0.03 6.09
C VAL A 129 20.82 1.47 6.17
N PRO A 130 21.22 2.30 5.19
CA PRO A 130 20.88 3.73 5.17
C PRO A 130 19.37 3.97 5.07
N LEU A 131 18.90 5.08 5.65
CA LEU A 131 17.51 5.54 5.52
C LEU A 131 17.06 5.62 4.07
N PHE A 132 17.94 6.05 3.16
CA PHE A 132 17.64 6.06 1.73
C PHE A 132 17.12 4.71 1.21
N ASN A 133 17.82 3.62 1.54
CA ASN A 133 17.45 2.28 1.09
C ASN A 133 16.11 1.84 1.69
N VAL A 134 15.85 2.16 2.96
CA VAL A 134 14.59 1.83 3.63
C VAL A 134 13.44 2.64 3.05
N LEU A 135 13.63 3.94 2.77
CA LEU A 135 12.64 4.80 2.13
C LEU A 135 12.27 4.31 0.73
N VAL A 136 13.26 3.95 -0.09
CA VAL A 136 13.03 3.36 -1.41
C VAL A 136 12.24 2.06 -1.30
N HIS A 137 12.56 1.22 -0.31
CA HIS A 137 11.83 -0.03 -0.08
C HIS A 137 10.37 0.21 0.30
N VAL A 138 10.11 1.06 1.30
CA VAL A 138 8.75 1.39 1.77
C VAL A 138 7.93 2.05 0.66
N LEU A 139 8.53 2.96 -0.12
CA LEU A 139 7.88 3.55 -1.29
C LEU A 139 7.51 2.47 -2.32
N ALA A 140 8.45 1.59 -2.69
CA ALA A 140 8.19 0.54 -3.66
C ALA A 140 7.14 -0.47 -3.19
N GLU A 141 7.11 -0.79 -1.89
CA GLU A 141 6.08 -1.63 -1.28
C GLU A 141 4.71 -0.93 -1.34
N THR A 142 4.64 0.33 -0.94
CA THR A 142 3.39 1.12 -0.95
C THR A 142 2.85 1.27 -2.37
N SER A 143 3.66 1.68 -3.35
CA SER A 143 3.24 1.78 -4.76
C SER A 143 2.77 0.43 -5.33
N ARG A 144 3.43 -0.67 -4.95
CA ARG A 144 2.99 -2.02 -5.39
C ARG A 144 1.59 -2.33 -4.85
N HIS A 145 1.34 -2.04 -3.57
CA HIS A 145 0.03 -2.29 -2.97
C HIS A 145 -1.04 -1.28 -3.41
N ALA A 146 -0.65 -0.05 -3.77
CA ALA A 146 -1.55 0.91 -4.44
C ALA A 146 -2.03 0.36 -5.78
N GLY A 147 -1.14 -0.18 -6.61
CA GLY A 147 -1.51 -0.83 -7.87
C GLY A 147 -2.36 -2.10 -7.67
N HIS A 148 -2.13 -2.89 -6.61
CA HIS A 148 -3.05 -3.97 -6.25
C HIS A 148 -4.43 -3.42 -5.88
N ALA A 149 -4.48 -2.35 -5.09
CA ALA A 149 -5.72 -1.72 -4.68
C ALA A 149 -6.50 -1.13 -5.86
N ASP A 150 -5.83 -0.64 -6.91
CA ASP A 150 -6.46 -0.22 -8.17
C ASP A 150 -7.25 -1.37 -8.81
N ILE A 151 -6.61 -2.53 -9.02
CA ILE A 151 -7.26 -3.69 -9.65
C ILE A 151 -8.38 -4.24 -8.77
N LEU A 152 -8.17 -4.32 -7.46
CA LEU A 152 -9.23 -4.76 -6.55
C LEU A 152 -10.42 -3.80 -6.57
N ARG A 153 -10.18 -2.50 -6.67
CA ARG A 153 -11.24 -1.50 -6.75
C ARG A 153 -12.02 -1.61 -8.06
N GLU A 154 -11.32 -1.75 -9.19
CA GLU A 154 -11.95 -1.97 -10.50
C GLU A 154 -12.90 -3.17 -10.48
N GLU A 155 -12.52 -4.27 -9.85
CA GLU A 155 -13.37 -5.47 -9.71
C GLU A 155 -14.59 -5.27 -8.80
N LEU A 156 -14.56 -4.31 -7.87
CA LEU A 156 -15.67 -4.04 -6.95
C LEU A 156 -16.76 -3.17 -7.58
N ASP A 157 -16.37 -2.06 -8.21
CA ASP A 157 -17.31 -1.05 -8.70
C ASP A 157 -16.96 -0.46 -10.08
N GLY A 158 -15.93 -0.98 -10.74
CA GLY A 158 -15.50 -0.51 -12.06
C GLY A 158 -14.71 0.80 -12.03
N ALA A 159 -14.39 1.36 -10.86
CA ALA A 159 -13.57 2.57 -10.78
C ALA A 159 -12.12 2.26 -11.16
N VAL A 160 -11.60 2.96 -12.17
CA VAL A 160 -10.25 2.76 -12.71
C VAL A 160 -9.31 3.86 -12.22
N GLY A 161 -8.21 3.48 -11.57
CA GLY A 161 -7.14 4.40 -11.15
C GLY A 161 -7.59 5.49 -10.16
N THR A 162 -6.85 6.59 -10.09
CA THR A 162 -7.17 7.73 -9.20
C THR A 162 -8.25 8.66 -9.77
N ASP A 163 -8.55 8.57 -11.07
CA ASP A 163 -9.38 9.55 -11.80
C ASP A 163 -10.56 8.90 -12.54
N ALA A 164 -11.25 7.96 -11.89
CA ALA A 164 -12.38 7.22 -12.49
C ALA A 164 -13.47 8.15 -13.08
N GLU A 165 -13.77 9.27 -12.41
CA GLU A 165 -14.72 10.27 -12.90
C GLU A 165 -14.24 10.98 -14.17
N ALA A 166 -12.95 11.29 -14.28
CA ALA A 166 -12.38 11.91 -15.47
C ALA A 166 -12.37 10.94 -16.66
N MET A 167 -12.02 9.68 -16.43
CA MET A 167 -12.05 8.66 -17.49
C MET A 167 -13.47 8.43 -18.02
N ALA A 168 -14.48 8.41 -17.14
CA ALA A 168 -15.88 8.33 -17.56
C ALA A 168 -16.32 9.57 -18.35
N ALA A 169 -15.86 10.77 -17.95
CA ALA A 169 -16.15 12.02 -18.67
C ALA A 169 -15.52 12.05 -20.08
N ASP A 170 -14.40 11.36 -20.28
CA ASP A 170 -13.72 11.22 -21.57
C ASP A 170 -14.37 10.17 -22.50
N GLY A 171 -15.53 9.62 -22.11
CA GLY A 171 -16.29 8.67 -22.92
C GLY A 171 -15.87 7.20 -22.74
N HIS A 172 -15.05 6.89 -21.74
CA HIS A 172 -14.73 5.52 -21.36
C HIS A 172 -15.81 4.92 -20.45
N ASP A 173 -17.02 4.78 -21.00
CA ASP A 173 -18.14 4.16 -20.29
C ASP A 173 -18.07 2.62 -20.28
N ALA A 174 -19.08 1.97 -19.69
CA ALA A 174 -19.13 0.50 -19.62
C ALA A 174 -19.15 -0.17 -21.00
N GLY A 175 -19.73 0.47 -22.01
CA GLY A 175 -19.76 -0.04 -23.39
C GLY A 175 -18.38 0.00 -24.03
N PHE A 176 -17.69 1.14 -23.89
CA PHE A 176 -16.29 1.28 -24.31
C PHE A 176 -15.40 0.20 -23.71
N TRP A 177 -15.47 -0.02 -22.39
CA TRP A 177 -14.65 -1.05 -21.73
C TRP A 177 -15.01 -2.47 -22.17
N ALA A 178 -16.29 -2.75 -22.45
CA ALA A 178 -16.71 -4.06 -22.96
C ALA A 178 -16.13 -4.34 -24.36
N GLU A 179 -16.21 -3.37 -25.28
CA GLU A 179 -15.63 -3.48 -26.62
C GLU A 179 -14.10 -3.62 -26.56
N ARG A 180 -13.45 -2.79 -25.75
CA ARG A 180 -12.00 -2.82 -25.54
C ARG A 180 -11.54 -4.18 -24.98
N ARG A 181 -12.25 -4.73 -24.00
CA ARG A 181 -11.95 -6.08 -23.47
C ARG A 181 -12.12 -7.17 -24.52
N ALA A 182 -13.19 -7.11 -25.33
CA ALA A 182 -13.42 -8.08 -26.39
C ALA A 182 -12.31 -8.07 -27.46
N GLU A 183 -11.83 -6.89 -27.83
CA GLU A 183 -10.68 -6.74 -28.73
C GLU A 183 -9.41 -7.38 -28.15
N ILE A 184 -9.08 -7.08 -26.89
CA ILE A 184 -7.90 -7.64 -26.19
C ILE A 184 -8.00 -9.17 -26.11
N GLU A 185 -9.17 -9.70 -25.74
CA GLU A 185 -9.43 -11.14 -25.64
C GLU A 185 -9.27 -11.84 -26.99
N ALA A 186 -9.80 -11.25 -28.07
CA ALA A 186 -9.65 -11.79 -29.41
C ALA A 186 -8.17 -11.83 -29.84
N ALA A 187 -7.40 -10.79 -29.53
CA ALA A 187 -5.96 -10.74 -29.80
C ALA A 187 -5.20 -11.81 -28.99
N ALA A 188 -5.53 -11.99 -27.71
CA ALA A 188 -4.94 -13.01 -26.86
C ALA A 188 -5.21 -14.44 -27.38
N ARG A 189 -6.45 -14.73 -27.79
CA ARG A 189 -6.82 -16.01 -28.41
C ARG A 189 -6.10 -16.24 -29.73
N GLY A 190 -6.05 -15.22 -30.60
CA GLY A 190 -5.35 -15.32 -31.88
C GLY A 190 -3.85 -15.57 -31.73
N ALA A 191 -3.23 -15.06 -30.66
CA ALA A 191 -1.83 -15.34 -30.34
C ALA A 191 -1.60 -16.76 -29.78
N ALA A 192 -2.62 -17.36 -29.15
CA ALA A 192 -2.56 -18.71 -28.60
C ALA A 192 -2.79 -19.83 -29.64
N GLY A 193 -3.45 -19.52 -30.77
CA GLY A 193 -3.77 -20.47 -31.85
C GLY A 193 -5.22 -20.94 -31.83
#